data_AF-A0AA36CUT8-F1
#
_entry.id   AF-A0AA36CUT8-F1
#
_cell.length_a   1.000
_cell.length_b   1.000
_cell.length_c   1.000
_cell.angle_alpha   90.00
_cell.angle_beta   90.00
_cell.angle_gamma   90.00
#
_symmetry.space_group_name_H-M   'P 1'
#
loop_
_entity.id
_entity.type
_entity.pdbx_description
1 polymer ?
#
loop_
_entity_poly.entity_id
_entity_poly.type
_entity_poly.pdbx_seq_one_letter_code
_entity_poly.pdbx_strand_id
1 'polypeptide(L)'
;MADNVPTSPKLEDLPKIDRDIAEALCTGVELKKVETQEKQVLPSPTDVKQEKTHNELCTGIASFTPEKLKHTETEEKQVLPSPQDIKQEKQHQELTTNIEGFNATQLKSVNTEEKVVLPSKEDIIREKAPAEAANFDKSALKHVEPQVKHSCEVIEAQ
;
A
#
# COMPACT_ATOMS: atom_id res chain seq x y z
N MET A 1 -57.11 -72.18 8.44
CA MET A 1 -56.20 -71.10 8.01
C MET A 1 -54.95 -71.80 7.53
N ALA A 2 -54.72 -71.85 6.21
CA ALA A 2 -53.59 -72.60 5.64
C ALA A 2 -52.32 -71.76 5.82
N ASP A 3 -51.35 -72.35 6.50
CA ASP A 3 -50.06 -71.78 6.85
C ASP A 3 -49.24 -71.42 5.60
N ASN A 4 -49.10 -70.12 5.32
CA ASN A 4 -48.13 -69.60 4.36
C ASN A 4 -46.78 -69.50 5.06
N VAL A 5 -46.09 -70.64 5.17
CA VAL A 5 -44.72 -70.70 5.69
C VAL A 5 -43.77 -70.20 4.59
N PRO A 6 -42.95 -69.16 4.84
CA PRO A 6 -41.98 -68.70 3.86
C PRO A 6 -40.99 -69.84 3.56
N THR A 7 -41.05 -70.35 2.33
CA THR A 7 -40.15 -71.39 1.83
C THR A 7 -38.85 -70.72 1.37
N SER A 8 -37.71 -71.17 1.88
CA SER A 8 -36.41 -70.69 1.41
C SER A 8 -36.27 -70.95 -0.10
N PRO A 9 -35.75 -69.99 -0.88
CA PRO A 9 -35.60 -70.14 -2.33
C PRO A 9 -34.75 -71.39 -2.62
N LYS A 10 -35.19 -72.17 -3.60
CA LYS A 10 -34.44 -73.35 -4.04
C LYS A 10 -33.23 -72.89 -4.85
N LEU A 11 -32.21 -73.75 -4.97
CA LEU A 11 -30.97 -73.45 -5.69
C LEU A 11 -31.23 -72.98 -7.14
N GLU A 12 -32.34 -73.42 -7.72
CA GLU A 12 -32.78 -73.11 -9.07
C GLU A 12 -33.26 -71.65 -9.24
N ASP A 13 -33.73 -71.01 -8.16
CA ASP A 13 -34.33 -69.67 -8.15
C ASP A 13 -33.32 -68.55 -7.86
N LEU A 14 -32.07 -68.92 -7.55
CA LEU A 14 -31.01 -67.96 -7.27
C LEU A 14 -30.40 -67.41 -8.57
N PRO A 15 -30.14 -66.09 -8.66
CA PRO A 15 -29.48 -65.51 -9.81
C PRO A 15 -28.08 -66.13 -9.99
N LYS A 16 -27.82 -66.68 -11.17
CA LYS A 16 -26.52 -67.29 -11.51
C LYS A 16 -25.58 -66.21 -12.05
N ILE A 17 -24.37 -66.17 -11.54
CA ILE A 17 -23.29 -65.32 -12.07
C ILE A 17 -22.89 -65.89 -13.44
N ASP A 18 -22.55 -65.01 -14.38
CA ASP A 18 -22.02 -65.43 -15.67
C ASP A 18 -20.76 -66.28 -15.48
N ARG A 19 -20.64 -67.36 -16.25
CA ARG A 19 -19.56 -68.35 -16.10
C ARG A 19 -18.18 -67.68 -16.16
N ASP A 20 -18.02 -66.69 -17.04
CA ASP A 20 -16.72 -66.06 -17.25
C ASP A 20 -16.31 -65.18 -16.06
N ILE A 21 -17.29 -64.56 -15.37
CA ILE A 21 -17.07 -63.77 -14.15
C ILE A 21 -16.77 -64.71 -12.97
N ALA A 22 -17.51 -65.82 -12.88
CA ALA A 22 -17.27 -66.82 -11.84
C ALA A 22 -15.88 -67.43 -11.98
N GLU A 23 -15.45 -67.74 -13.21
CA GLU A 23 -14.11 -68.25 -13.50
C GLU A 23 -13.04 -67.19 -13.18
N ALA A 24 -13.22 -65.93 -13.60
CA ALA A 24 -12.29 -64.84 -13.30
C ALA A 24 -12.10 -64.59 -11.79
N LEU A 25 -13.19 -64.66 -11.00
CA LEU A 25 -13.13 -64.54 -9.54
C LEU A 25 -12.46 -65.75 -8.89
N CYS A 26 -12.73 -66.96 -9.37
CA CYS A 26 -12.08 -68.19 -8.90
C CYS A 26 -10.59 -68.23 -9.25
N THR A 27 -10.18 -67.64 -10.38
CA THR A 27 -8.76 -67.55 -10.76
C THR A 27 -7.97 -66.53 -9.94
N GLY A 28 -8.64 -65.68 -9.15
CA GLY A 28 -8.01 -64.71 -8.26
C GLY A 28 -7.38 -63.54 -9.02
N VAL A 29 -7.94 -62.35 -8.87
CA VAL A 29 -7.30 -61.13 -9.39
C VAL A 29 -6.17 -60.73 -8.44
N GLU A 30 -4.94 -60.75 -8.93
CA GLU A 30 -3.77 -60.34 -8.16
C GLU A 30 -3.72 -58.81 -8.10
N LEU A 31 -4.22 -58.24 -7.00
CA LEU A 31 -4.10 -56.81 -6.74
C LEU A 31 -2.66 -56.49 -6.34
N LYS A 32 -2.13 -55.36 -6.83
CA LYS A 32 -0.79 -54.89 -6.43
C LYS A 32 -0.75 -54.73 -4.91
N LYS A 33 0.14 -55.46 -4.24
CA LYS A 33 0.42 -55.26 -2.81
C LYS A 33 0.94 -53.84 -2.63
N VAL A 34 0.18 -53.02 -1.92
CA VAL A 34 0.63 -51.70 -1.45
C VAL A 34 1.12 -51.87 -0.03
N GLU A 35 2.40 -51.64 0.18
CA GLU A 35 3.02 -51.68 1.51
C GLU A 35 2.66 -50.40 2.26
N THR A 36 1.81 -50.52 3.28
CA THR A 36 1.48 -49.40 4.17
C THR A 36 2.51 -49.31 5.28
N GLN A 37 3.34 -48.27 5.28
CA GLN A 37 4.27 -48.01 6.38
C GLN A 37 3.63 -47.06 7.40
N GLU A 38 3.46 -47.55 8.64
CA GLU A 38 3.10 -46.72 9.79
C GLU A 38 4.32 -45.87 10.19
N LYS A 39 4.27 -44.55 9.93
CA LYS A 39 5.30 -43.62 10.40
C LYS A 39 5.08 -43.28 11.88
N GLN A 40 5.48 -44.16 12.78
CA GLN A 40 5.76 -43.79 14.17
C GLN A 40 7.16 -43.19 14.26
N VAL A 41 7.25 -41.88 14.16
CA VAL A 41 8.50 -41.14 14.42
C VAL A 41 8.54 -40.81 15.90
N LEU A 42 9.56 -41.32 16.60
CA LEU A 42 9.82 -40.92 17.98
C LEU A 42 10.30 -39.46 18.02
N PRO A 43 9.97 -38.71 19.09
CA PRO A 43 10.53 -37.38 19.29
C PRO A 43 12.06 -37.42 19.22
N SER A 44 12.64 -36.44 18.52
CA SER A 44 14.09 -36.27 18.49
C SER A 44 14.62 -35.93 19.89
N PRO A 45 15.87 -36.28 20.23
CA PRO A 45 16.54 -35.75 21.42
C PRO A 45 16.51 -34.22 21.50
N THR A 46 16.44 -33.54 20.36
CA THR A 46 16.28 -32.07 20.30
C THR A 46 14.90 -31.64 20.79
N ASP A 47 13.84 -32.33 20.37
CA ASP A 47 12.45 -32.02 20.72
C ASP A 47 12.25 -32.17 22.24
N VAL A 48 12.77 -33.25 22.82
CA VAL A 48 12.70 -33.51 24.26
C VAL A 48 13.47 -32.46 25.07
N LYS A 49 14.64 -32.03 24.58
CA LYS A 49 15.43 -30.97 25.24
C LYS A 49 14.70 -29.63 25.21
N GLN A 50 14.12 -29.27 24.07
CA GLN A 50 13.34 -28.04 23.93
C GLN A 50 12.11 -28.04 24.84
N GLU A 51 11.38 -29.15 24.88
CA GLU A 51 10.21 -29.29 25.76
C GLU A 51 10.60 -29.20 27.24
N LYS A 52 11.72 -29.81 27.63
CA LYS A 52 12.24 -29.71 29.00
C LYS A 52 12.57 -28.26 29.36
N THR A 53 13.31 -27.54 28.51
CA THR A 53 13.63 -26.13 28.73
C THR A 53 12.39 -25.25 28.80
N HIS A 54 11.38 -25.50 27.95
CA HIS A 54 10.11 -24.78 27.98
C HIS A 54 9.37 -25.02 29.30
N ASN A 55 9.26 -26.28 29.73
CA ASN A 55 8.63 -26.64 31.00
C ASN A 55 9.35 -26.02 32.21
N GLU A 56 10.68 -26.04 32.23
CA GLU A 56 11.48 -25.40 33.28
C GLU A 56 11.21 -23.88 33.36
N LEU A 57 11.09 -23.21 32.22
CA LEU A 57 10.75 -21.79 32.18
C LEU A 57 9.32 -21.54 32.70
N CYS A 58 8.33 -22.30 32.21
CA CYS A 58 6.93 -22.16 32.63
C CYS A 58 6.75 -22.42 34.12
N THR A 59 7.39 -23.47 34.65
CA THR A 59 7.35 -23.79 36.09
C THR A 59 8.08 -22.74 36.93
N GLY A 60 9.21 -22.20 36.44
CA GLY A 60 9.92 -21.09 37.09
C GLY A 60 9.08 -19.82 37.18
N ILE A 61 8.35 -19.48 36.13
CA ILE A 61 7.43 -18.32 36.11
C ILE A 61 6.21 -18.58 37.00
N ALA A 62 5.59 -19.76 36.91
CA ALA A 62 4.39 -20.10 37.69
C ALA A 62 4.67 -20.15 39.21
N SER A 63 5.88 -20.53 39.60
CA SER A 63 6.34 -20.56 41.00
C SER A 63 7.00 -19.26 41.46
N PHE A 64 7.05 -18.24 40.59
CA PHE A 64 7.65 -16.97 40.93
C PHE A 64 6.77 -16.22 41.95
N THR A 65 7.35 -15.89 43.10
CA THR A 65 6.70 -15.06 44.11
C THR A 65 7.23 -13.63 44.02
N PRO A 66 6.34 -12.61 44.03
CA PRO A 66 6.75 -11.21 43.94
C PRO A 66 7.62 -10.75 45.12
N GLU A 67 7.63 -11.48 46.24
CA GLU A 67 8.53 -11.28 47.38
C GLU A 67 10.02 -11.43 47.02
N LYS A 68 10.33 -12.13 45.92
CA LYS A 68 11.70 -12.25 45.39
C LYS A 68 12.15 -11.00 44.63
N LEU A 69 11.22 -10.10 44.28
CA LEU A 69 11.57 -8.82 43.67
C LEU A 69 12.16 -7.89 44.72
N LYS A 70 13.24 -7.19 44.37
CA LYS A 70 13.77 -6.14 45.22
C LYS A 70 12.75 -5.00 45.29
N HIS A 71 12.46 -4.53 46.50
CA HIS A 71 11.65 -3.34 46.67
C HIS A 71 12.32 -2.17 45.94
N THR A 72 11.56 -1.52 45.08
CA THR A 72 11.97 -0.31 44.36
C THR A 72 11.01 0.77 44.76
N GLU A 73 11.50 1.82 45.40
CA GLU A 73 10.73 3.00 45.74
C GLU A 73 10.52 3.83 44.47
N THR A 74 9.27 3.93 44.02
CA THR A 74 8.90 4.73 42.86
C THR A 74 8.39 6.09 43.34
N GLU A 75 9.12 7.16 43.05
CA GLU A 75 8.64 8.52 43.28
C GLU A 75 7.76 8.99 42.11
N GLU A 76 6.46 9.18 42.37
CA GLU A 76 5.56 9.86 41.45
C GLU A 76 5.81 11.37 41.55
N LYS A 77 6.50 11.93 40.55
CA LYS A 77 6.75 13.37 40.48
C LYS A 77 5.49 14.12 40.04
N GLN A 78 4.54 14.29 40.95
CA GLN A 78 3.38 15.15 40.73
C GLN A 78 3.79 16.62 40.92
N VAL A 79 4.49 17.18 39.94
CA VAL A 79 4.84 18.61 39.93
C VAL A 79 3.59 19.41 39.61
N LEU A 80 3.22 20.33 40.51
CA LEU A 80 2.19 21.32 40.21
C LEU A 80 2.68 22.22 39.06
N PRO A 81 1.76 22.70 38.19
CA PRO A 81 2.10 23.69 37.18
C PRO A 81 2.80 24.89 37.82
N SER A 82 3.87 25.36 37.21
CA SER A 82 4.57 26.54 37.69
C SER A 82 3.70 27.80 37.49
N PRO A 83 3.97 28.90 38.24
CA PRO A 83 3.30 30.18 37.98
C PRO A 83 3.47 30.70 36.55
N GLN A 84 4.56 30.30 35.88
CA GLN A 84 4.80 30.64 34.48
C GLN A 84 3.84 29.88 33.55
N ASP A 85 3.63 28.59 33.79
CA ASP A 85 2.71 27.75 32.99
C ASP A 85 1.27 28.28 33.08
N ILE A 86 0.84 28.66 34.28
CA ILE A 86 -0.49 29.27 34.50
C ILE A 86 -0.62 30.61 33.77
N LYS A 87 0.43 31.43 33.80
CA LYS A 87 0.42 32.73 33.10
C LYS A 87 0.35 32.55 31.59
N GLN A 88 1.12 31.61 31.04
CA GLN A 88 1.11 31.30 29.61
C GLN A 88 -0.26 30.77 29.16
N GLU A 89 -0.85 29.85 29.92
CA GLU A 89 -2.19 29.32 29.65
C GLU A 89 -3.24 30.44 29.64
N LYS A 90 -3.21 31.31 30.66
CA LYS A 90 -4.12 32.46 30.73
C LYS A 90 -3.96 33.40 29.54
N GLN A 91 -2.72 33.71 29.14
CA GLN A 91 -2.47 34.54 27.96
C GLN A 91 -2.99 33.90 26.67
N HIS A 92 -2.83 32.58 26.54
CA HIS A 92 -3.31 31.85 25.37
C HIS A 92 -4.85 31.83 25.30
N GLN A 93 -5.52 31.60 26.43
CA GLN A 93 -6.98 31.65 26.52
C GLN A 93 -7.53 33.04 26.21
N GLU A 94 -6.93 34.09 26.77
CA GLU A 94 -7.32 35.48 26.48
C GLU A 94 -7.18 35.80 24.99
N LEU A 95 -6.06 35.42 24.36
CA LEU A 95 -5.86 35.63 22.93
C LEU A 95 -6.91 34.89 22.08
N THR A 96 -7.15 33.62 22.40
CA THR A 96 -8.11 32.78 21.66
C THR A 96 -9.53 33.34 21.77
N THR A 97 -9.95 33.71 22.97
CA THR A 97 -11.26 34.33 23.22
C THR A 97 -11.43 35.64 22.45
N ASN A 98 -10.38 36.48 22.41
CA ASN A 98 -10.42 37.74 21.66
C ASN A 98 -10.52 37.52 20.15
N ILE A 99 -9.87 36.48 19.62
CA ILE A 99 -9.96 36.12 18.21
C ILE A 99 -11.36 35.54 17.88
N GLU A 100 -11.89 34.68 18.74
CA GLU A 100 -13.25 34.12 18.56
C GLU A 100 -14.33 35.22 18.60
N GLY A 101 -14.19 36.19 19.50
CA GLY A 101 -15.06 37.37 19.59
C GLY A 101 -14.79 38.46 18.55
N PHE A 102 -13.83 38.26 17.64
CA PHE A 102 -13.42 39.29 16.70
C PHE A 102 -14.53 39.58 15.68
N ASN A 103 -15.06 40.80 15.72
CA ASN A 103 -16.07 41.24 14.78
C ASN A 103 -15.42 41.85 13.52
N ALA A 104 -15.35 41.06 12.45
CA ALA A 104 -14.82 41.50 11.16
C ALA A 104 -15.56 42.70 10.55
N THR A 105 -16.80 43.00 10.93
CA THR A 105 -17.53 44.17 10.40
C THR A 105 -17.02 45.50 10.97
N GLN A 106 -16.25 45.46 12.06
CA GLN A 106 -15.57 46.64 12.62
C GLN A 106 -14.26 46.96 11.90
N LEU A 107 -13.81 46.11 10.97
CA LEU A 107 -12.65 46.41 10.14
C LEU A 107 -12.93 47.62 9.26
N LYS A 108 -11.96 48.52 9.18
CA LYS A 108 -12.04 49.67 8.27
C LYS A 108 -12.03 49.14 6.84
N SER A 109 -13.08 49.47 6.09
CA SER A 109 -13.14 49.18 4.66
C SER A 109 -12.04 49.95 3.94
N VAL A 110 -11.25 49.26 3.13
CA VAL A 110 -10.20 49.85 2.29
C VAL A 110 -10.47 49.47 0.84
N ASN A 111 -10.43 50.45 -0.06
CA ASN A 111 -10.53 50.18 -1.48
C ASN A 111 -9.20 49.59 -1.97
N THR A 112 -9.22 48.36 -2.44
CA THR A 112 -8.05 47.70 -3.04
C THR A 112 -8.18 47.74 -4.56
N GLU A 113 -7.25 48.44 -5.23
CA GLU A 113 -7.16 48.43 -6.69
C GLU A 113 -6.22 47.30 -7.12
N GLU A 114 -6.79 46.19 -7.60
CA GLU A 114 -6.04 45.13 -8.25
C GLU A 114 -5.76 45.54 -9.71
N LYS A 115 -4.50 45.89 -10.01
CA LYS A 115 -4.08 46.23 -11.38
C LYS A 115 -3.90 44.97 -12.22
N VAL A 116 -5.00 44.42 -12.74
CA VAL A 116 -4.95 43.46 -13.85
C VAL A 116 -4.77 44.26 -15.14
N VAL A 117 -3.53 44.56 -15.52
CA VAL A 117 -3.23 45.17 -16.81
C VAL A 117 -3.26 44.06 -17.86
N LEU A 118 -4.25 44.09 -18.75
CA LEU A 118 -4.24 43.23 -19.92
C LEU A 118 -3.04 43.62 -20.80
N PRO A 119 -2.31 42.64 -21.37
CA PRO A 119 -1.23 42.93 -22.31
C PRO A 119 -1.71 43.88 -23.42
N SER A 120 -0.92 44.92 -23.73
CA SER A 120 -1.26 45.82 -24.83
C SER A 120 -1.10 45.11 -26.17
N LYS A 121 -1.67 45.69 -27.24
CA LYS A 121 -1.50 45.14 -28.59
C LYS A 121 -0.03 45.12 -28.98
N GLU A 122 0.72 46.14 -28.58
CA GLU A 122 2.16 46.27 -28.78
C GLU A 122 2.94 45.15 -28.08
N ASP A 123 2.55 44.80 -26.85
CA ASP A 123 3.19 43.71 -26.09
C ASP A 123 2.95 42.37 -26.79
N ILE A 124 1.73 42.14 -27.27
CA ILE A 124 1.36 40.93 -28.02
C ILE A 124 2.14 40.86 -29.34
N ILE A 125 2.25 41.96 -30.08
CA ILE A 125 3.00 42.01 -31.34
C ILE A 125 4.49 41.77 -31.08
N ARG A 126 5.05 42.37 -30.04
CA ARG A 126 6.46 42.19 -29.66
C ARG A 126 6.75 40.72 -29.34
N GLU A 127 5.84 40.04 -28.66
CA GLU A 127 5.99 38.62 -28.34
C GLU A 127 5.81 37.72 -29.56
N LYS A 128 4.90 38.05 -30.48
CA LYS A 128 4.62 37.25 -31.69
C LYS A 128 5.64 37.40 -32.81
N ALA A 129 6.23 38.58 -32.99
CA ALA A 129 7.18 38.87 -34.06
C ALA A 129 8.37 37.88 -34.16
N PRO A 130 9.07 37.52 -33.07
CA PRO A 130 10.16 36.54 -33.16
C PRO A 130 9.67 35.13 -33.53
N ALA A 131 8.47 34.73 -33.08
CA ALA A 131 7.87 33.45 -33.44
C ALA A 131 7.47 33.40 -34.92
N GLU A 132 6.95 34.50 -35.47
CA GLU A 132 6.64 34.62 -36.89
C GLU A 132 7.90 34.66 -37.75
N ALA A 133 8.94 35.37 -37.32
CA ALA A 133 10.23 35.40 -37.99
C ALA A 133 10.92 34.03 -38.01
N ALA A 134 10.80 33.25 -36.93
CA ALA A 134 11.34 31.89 -36.87
C ALA A 134 10.65 30.92 -37.85
N ASN A 135 9.37 31.15 -38.15
CA ASN A 135 8.57 30.33 -39.07
C ASN A 135 8.57 30.87 -40.51
N PHE A 136 9.43 31.83 -40.84
CA PHE A 136 9.47 32.45 -42.16
C PHE A 136 10.03 31.49 -43.23
N ASP A 137 9.25 31.26 -44.29
CA ASP A 137 9.64 30.41 -45.42
C ASP A 137 10.58 31.15 -46.39
N LYS A 138 11.88 30.81 -46.32
CA LYS A 138 12.92 31.37 -47.20
C LYS A 138 12.75 30.98 -48.67
N SER A 139 12.01 29.91 -48.99
CA SER A 139 11.83 29.44 -50.37
C SER A 139 10.94 30.38 -51.21
N ALA A 140 10.13 31.22 -50.55
CA ALA A 140 9.30 32.23 -51.20
C ALA A 140 10.08 33.49 -51.63
N LEU A 141 11.35 33.64 -51.23
CA LEU A 141 12.18 34.78 -51.62
C LEU A 141 12.67 34.61 -53.07
N LYS A 142 12.46 35.64 -53.89
CA LYS A 142 13.04 35.72 -55.23
C LYS A 142 14.56 35.90 -55.12
N HIS A 143 15.32 35.12 -55.88
CA HIS A 143 16.78 35.29 -55.96
C HIS A 143 17.13 36.64 -56.61
N VAL A 144 18.08 37.36 -56.01
CA VAL A 144 18.67 38.59 -56.55
C VAL A 144 20.18 38.46 -56.46
N GLU A 145 20.87 38.61 -57.60
CA GLU A 145 22.33 38.56 -57.68
C GLU A 145 22.90 39.98 -57.60
N PRO A 146 23.68 40.32 -56.55
CA PRO A 146 24.18 41.68 -56.37
C PRO A 146 25.34 41.99 -57.33
N GLN A 147 25.26 43.17 -57.97
CA GLN A 147 26.29 43.71 -58.86
C GLN A 147 27.07 44.81 -58.12
N VAL A 148 28.32 44.55 -57.72
CA VAL A 148 29.16 45.55 -57.03
C VAL A 148 29.92 46.37 -58.05
N LYS A 149 29.51 47.62 -58.26
CA LYS A 149 30.22 48.58 -59.12
C LYS A 149 31.34 49.25 -58.34
N HIS A 150 32.57 49.12 -58.82
CA HIS A 150 33.73 49.86 -58.32
C HIS A 150 34.07 50.99 -59.30
N SER A 151 33.52 52.18 -59.08
CA SER A 151 33.97 53.40 -59.77
C SER A 151 34.48 54.38 -58.73
N CYS A 152 35.80 54.56 -58.69
CA CYS A 152 36.47 55.63 -57.96
C CYS A 152 36.81 56.70 -58.99
N GLU A 153 36.10 57.83 -58.97
CA GLU A 153 36.41 58.97 -59.82
C GLU A 153 37.34 59.92 -59.05
N VAL A 154 38.53 60.15 -59.61
CA VAL A 154 39.46 61.17 -59.13
C VAL A 154 38.90 62.53 -59.54
N ILE A 155 38.58 63.36 -58.55
CA ILE A 155 38.07 64.71 -58.78
C ILE A 155 39.28 65.64 -58.97
N GLU A 156 39.54 66.10 -60.18
CA GLU A 156 40.43 67.25 -60.40
C GLU A 156 39.62 68.55 -60.28
N ALA A 157 40.07 69.43 -59.40
CA ALA A 157 39.45 70.72 -59.13
C ALA A 157 39.88 71.79 -60.15
N GLN A 158 38.91 72.57 -60.65
CA GLN A 158 39.11 73.91 -61.23
C GLN A 158 38.14 74.87 -60.56
#